data_AF-A0A023FJ63-F1
#
_entry.id   AF-A0A023FJ63-F1
#
_cell.length_a   1.000
_cell.length_b   1.000
_cell.length_c   1.000
_cell.angle_alpha   90.00
_cell.angle_beta   90.00
_cell.angle_gamma   90.00
#
_symmetry.space_group_name_H-M   'P 1'
#
loop_
_entity.id
_entity.type
_entity.pdbx_description
1 polymer ?
#
loop_
_entity_poly.entity_id
_entity_poly.type
_entity_poly.pdbx_seq_one_letter_code
_entity_poly.pdbx_strand_id
1 'polypeptide(L)'
;MASIEKLIKSFEALKVVQPSAGGEEPLLKKKETAPSKKEKIIHCTNIADVICTTSVRTYSDFPKLLGISVESFFFCCDDEDSDVRMVADECLNRTIKTLLDSHLGRLQAELYKEIKKNGPGRSLRVALGKFGDLCHLIKTQKCRAYTVNLIPCFVRISQRSEEESVQEALANTVVRAMPMLGQFTNDNDIKMLLRTFLPNLSCPSALVRRCAALSLVTVCQWSRKPNVFLLWLLNDLFSLVLPVQETIPLTPSSESLLFQTSDSTPGQ
;
A
#
# COMPACT_ATOMS: atom_id res chain seq x y z
N MET A 1 -18.95 30.15 5.43
CA MET A 1 -19.88 29.43 6.33
C MET A 1 -20.67 28.34 5.61
N ALA A 2 -21.56 28.66 4.66
CA ALA A 2 -22.39 27.66 3.96
C ALA A 2 -21.63 26.46 3.34
N SER A 3 -20.47 26.71 2.72
CA SER A 3 -19.63 25.62 2.16
C SER A 3 -19.09 24.68 3.24
N ILE A 4 -18.69 25.21 4.40
CA ILE A 4 -18.17 24.41 5.51
C ILE A 4 -19.29 23.61 6.17
N GLU A 5 -20.47 24.19 6.35
CA GLU A 5 -21.63 23.46 6.85
C GLU A 5 -22.02 22.30 5.93
N LYS A 6 -21.97 22.51 4.61
CA LYS A 6 -22.19 21.44 3.62
C LYS A 6 -21.14 20.32 3.78
N LEU A 7 -19.89 20.68 4.04
CA LEU A 7 -18.80 19.73 4.25
C LEU A 7 -19.00 18.91 5.52
N ILE A 8 -19.30 19.57 6.65
CA ILE A 8 -19.57 18.93 7.95
C ILE A 8 -20.74 17.94 7.83
N LYS A 9 -21.85 18.36 7.20
CA LYS A 9 -23.00 17.48 6.94
C LYS A 9 -22.62 16.23 6.14
N SER A 10 -21.69 16.36 5.20
CA SER A 10 -21.23 15.22 4.40
C SER A 10 -20.32 14.29 5.20
N PHE A 11 -19.51 14.82 6.12
CA PHE A 11 -18.71 14.00 7.04
C PHE A 11 -19.57 13.21 8.03
N GLU A 12 -20.58 13.85 8.61
CA GLU A 12 -21.53 13.22 9.52
C GLU A 12 -22.33 12.11 8.82
N ALA A 13 -22.81 12.37 7.59
CA ALA A 13 -23.55 11.40 6.81
C ALA A 13 -22.73 10.14 6.46
N LEU A 14 -21.42 10.30 6.23
CA LEU A 14 -20.49 9.19 6.01
C LEU A 14 -20.00 8.54 7.32
N LYS A 15 -20.39 9.07 8.49
CA LYS A 15 -19.96 8.61 9.83
C LYS A 15 -18.45 8.58 10.04
N VAL A 16 -17.71 9.42 9.32
CA VAL A 16 -16.24 9.50 9.40
C VAL A 16 -15.82 10.21 10.69
N VAL A 17 -16.71 11.01 11.28
CA VAL A 17 -16.53 11.60 12.61
C VAL A 17 -17.15 10.66 13.64
N GLN A 18 -16.35 9.78 14.24
CA GLN A 18 -16.66 9.29 15.59
C GLN A 18 -16.18 10.34 16.60
N PRO A 19 -17.00 10.75 17.58
CA PRO A 19 -16.48 11.50 18.71
C PRO A 19 -15.44 10.62 19.43
N SER A 20 -14.27 11.19 19.70
CA SER A 20 -13.24 10.54 20.51
C SER A 20 -13.87 10.03 21.80
N ALA A 21 -13.69 8.74 22.09
CA ALA A 21 -14.19 8.09 23.28
C ALA A 21 -13.88 8.90 24.56
N GLY A 22 -14.94 9.22 25.31
CA GLY A 22 -14.87 9.79 26.65
C GLY A 22 -16.27 10.11 27.19
N GLY A 23 -16.81 9.23 28.05
CA GLY A 23 -17.90 9.54 28.99
C GLY A 23 -19.29 8.95 28.69
N GLU A 24 -19.55 7.78 29.29
CA GLU A 24 -20.78 7.28 29.94
C GLU A 24 -22.21 7.58 29.39
N GLU A 25 -22.87 6.47 28.98
CA GLU A 25 -24.26 6.01 29.25
C GLU A 25 -25.51 6.63 28.56
N PRO A 26 -26.65 5.88 28.47
CA PRO A 26 -27.18 5.43 27.17
C PRO A 26 -28.62 5.87 26.91
N LEU A 27 -28.88 6.62 25.82
CA LEU A 27 -30.25 6.96 25.42
C LEU A 27 -30.45 6.87 23.90
N LEU A 28 -31.40 6.00 23.54
CA LEU A 28 -32.09 5.88 22.25
C LEU A 28 -31.23 5.39 21.07
N LYS A 29 -31.23 4.06 20.89
CA LYS A 29 -30.94 3.38 19.61
C LYS A 29 -31.93 3.85 18.54
N LYS A 30 -31.71 5.02 17.93
CA LYS A 30 -32.14 5.25 16.56
C LYS A 30 -31.41 4.20 15.73
N LYS A 31 -32.17 3.36 15.02
CA LYS A 31 -31.65 2.48 13.98
C LYS A 31 -30.95 3.38 12.97
N GLU A 32 -29.66 3.65 13.15
CA GLU A 32 -28.90 4.41 12.17
C GLU A 32 -28.69 3.49 10.97
N THR A 33 -29.63 3.56 10.03
CA THR A 33 -29.51 2.93 8.73
C THR A 33 -28.18 3.35 8.12
N ALA A 34 -27.35 2.38 7.76
CA ALA A 34 -26.11 2.67 7.05
C ALA A 34 -26.43 3.46 5.78
N PRO A 35 -25.62 4.47 5.41
CA PRO A 35 -25.91 5.29 4.24
C PRO A 35 -25.99 4.42 3.00
N SER A 36 -26.98 4.67 2.16
CA SER A 36 -27.16 3.96 0.89
C SER A 36 -25.99 4.24 -0.06
N LYS A 37 -25.79 3.37 -1.05
CA LYS A 37 -24.82 3.56 -2.14
C LYS A 37 -24.89 4.97 -2.74
N LYS A 38 -26.10 5.43 -3.08
CA LYS A 38 -26.34 6.74 -3.69
C LYS A 38 -25.91 7.88 -2.77
N GLU A 39 -26.25 7.79 -1.49
CA GLU A 39 -25.85 8.80 -0.50
C GLU A 39 -24.34 8.83 -0.31
N LYS A 40 -23.68 7.67 -0.21
CA LYS A 40 -22.22 7.59 -0.08
C LYS A 40 -21.52 8.29 -1.26
N ILE A 41 -21.96 8.00 -2.49
CA ILE A 41 -21.44 8.64 -3.71
C ILE A 41 -21.64 10.16 -3.63
N ILE A 42 -22.87 10.61 -3.35
CA ILE A 42 -23.20 12.05 -3.27
C ILE A 42 -22.34 12.77 -2.22
N HIS A 43 -22.19 12.21 -1.03
CA HIS A 43 -21.40 12.82 0.04
C HIS A 43 -19.90 12.81 -0.28
N CYS A 44 -19.38 11.74 -0.86
CA CYS A 44 -17.99 11.65 -1.30
C CYS A 44 -17.67 12.74 -2.35
N THR A 45 -18.52 12.88 -3.38
CA THR A 45 -18.37 13.92 -4.40
C THR A 45 -18.49 15.33 -3.80
N ASN A 46 -19.48 15.56 -2.92
CA ASN A 46 -19.65 16.84 -2.25
C ASN A 46 -18.43 17.26 -1.43
N ILE A 47 -17.79 16.32 -0.73
CA ILE A 47 -16.56 16.58 0.01
C ILE A 47 -15.46 17.06 -0.94
N ALA A 48 -15.25 16.35 -2.07
CA ALA A 48 -14.24 16.70 -3.06
C ALA A 48 -14.50 18.07 -3.69
N ASP A 49 -15.74 18.39 -4.07
CA ASP A 49 -16.09 19.68 -4.66
C ASP A 49 -15.81 20.84 -3.70
N VAL A 50 -16.21 20.70 -2.44
CA VAL A 50 -16.05 21.75 -1.45
C VAL A 50 -14.59 21.94 -1.05
N ILE A 51 -13.86 20.86 -0.74
CA ILE A 51 -12.46 20.96 -0.29
C ILE A 51 -11.53 21.46 -1.40
N CYS A 52 -11.87 21.20 -2.67
CA CYS A 52 -11.15 21.71 -3.82
C CYS A 52 -11.43 23.20 -4.10
N THR A 53 -12.44 23.81 -3.49
CA THR A 53 -12.78 25.22 -3.74
C THR A 53 -11.80 26.17 -3.04
N THR A 54 -11.29 27.17 -3.76
CA THR A 54 -10.30 28.13 -3.23
C THR A 54 -10.79 28.88 -1.98
N SER A 55 -12.08 29.19 -1.90
CA SER A 55 -12.68 29.90 -0.76
C SER A 55 -12.57 29.12 0.55
N VAL A 56 -12.55 27.79 0.54
CA VAL A 56 -12.46 26.96 1.74
C VAL A 56 -11.02 26.89 2.26
N ARG A 57 -10.03 27.16 1.40
CA ARG A 57 -8.60 27.09 1.75
C ARG A 57 -8.12 28.28 2.58
N THR A 58 -8.87 29.37 2.59
CA THR A 58 -8.53 30.57 3.38
C THR A 58 -8.88 30.43 4.87
N TYR A 59 -9.67 29.42 5.22
CA TYR A 59 -10.04 29.17 6.61
C TYR A 59 -8.89 28.53 7.39
N SER A 60 -8.67 28.98 8.63
CA SER A 60 -7.63 28.45 9.53
C SER A 60 -7.75 26.94 9.78
N ASP A 61 -8.97 26.44 9.78
CA ASP A 61 -9.28 25.02 10.05
C ASP A 61 -9.13 24.13 8.81
N PHE A 62 -8.77 24.69 7.65
CA PHE A 62 -8.63 23.95 6.41
C PHE A 62 -7.75 22.69 6.54
N PRO A 63 -6.58 22.70 7.22
CA PRO A 63 -5.78 21.49 7.37
C PRO A 63 -6.52 20.36 8.10
N LYS A 64 -7.35 20.69 9.09
CA LYS A 64 -8.19 19.73 9.82
C LYS A 64 -9.28 19.17 8.91
N LEU A 65 -9.99 20.04 8.19
CA LEU A 65 -11.02 19.67 7.23
C LEU A 65 -10.46 18.76 6.13
N LEU A 66 -9.29 19.10 5.56
CA LEU A 66 -8.60 18.28 4.57
C LEU A 66 -8.25 16.90 5.12
N GLY A 67 -7.83 16.82 6.38
CA GLY A 67 -7.57 15.54 7.04
C GLY A 67 -8.80 14.64 7.07
N ILE A 68 -9.93 15.20 7.53
CA ILE A 68 -11.20 14.47 7.60
C ILE A 68 -11.70 14.10 6.19
N SER A 69 -11.52 14.98 5.18
CA SER A 69 -11.86 14.70 3.79
C SER A 69 -11.08 13.50 3.24
N VAL A 70 -9.75 13.48 3.42
CA VAL A 70 -8.92 12.37 2.94
C VAL A 70 -9.26 11.06 3.65
N GLU A 71 -9.50 11.10 4.96
CA GLU A 71 -9.97 9.93 5.71
C GLU A 71 -11.34 9.44 5.23
N SER A 72 -12.25 10.35 4.88
CA SER A 72 -13.56 10.01 4.31
C SER A 72 -13.41 9.28 2.98
N PHE A 73 -12.47 9.71 2.13
CA PHE A 73 -12.20 9.02 0.87
C PHE A 73 -11.66 7.61 1.12
N PHE A 74 -10.73 7.42 2.05
CA PHE A 74 -10.21 6.09 2.38
C PHE A 74 -11.27 5.16 2.96
N PHE A 75 -12.17 5.68 3.79
CA PHE A 75 -13.34 4.94 4.27
C PHE A 75 -14.19 4.44 3.09
N CYS A 76 -14.48 5.30 2.11
CA CYS A 76 -15.23 4.93 0.91
C CYS A 76 -14.43 4.03 -0.06
N CYS A 77 -13.09 4.08 -0.07
CA CYS A 77 -12.25 3.17 -0.87
C CYS A 77 -12.30 1.72 -0.38
N ASP A 78 -12.69 1.48 0.87
CA ASP A 78 -12.87 0.13 1.43
C ASP A 78 -14.31 -0.39 1.33
N ASP A 79 -15.23 0.38 0.74
CA ASP A 79 -16.65 0.03 0.64
C ASP A 79 -16.87 -1.28 -0.14
N GLU A 80 -17.95 -2.00 0.16
CA GLU A 80 -18.33 -3.23 -0.54
C GLU A 80 -18.81 -2.95 -1.97
N ASP A 81 -19.42 -1.79 -2.23
CA ASP A 81 -19.89 -1.41 -3.57
C ASP A 81 -18.76 -0.82 -4.44
N SER A 82 -18.57 -1.38 -5.64
CA SER A 82 -17.50 -0.96 -6.55
C SER A 82 -17.63 0.48 -7.04
N ASP A 83 -18.85 1.00 -7.20
CA ASP A 83 -19.04 2.35 -7.71
C ASP A 83 -18.70 3.37 -6.63
N VAL A 84 -19.01 3.06 -5.37
CA VAL A 84 -18.56 3.88 -4.22
C VAL A 84 -17.03 3.94 -4.19
N ARG A 85 -16.36 2.79 -4.34
CA ARG A 85 -14.88 2.74 -4.38
C ARG A 85 -14.30 3.53 -5.56
N MET A 86 -14.89 3.41 -6.74
CA MET A 86 -14.45 4.11 -7.95
C MET A 86 -14.57 5.62 -7.78
N VAL A 87 -15.73 6.10 -7.31
CA VAL A 87 -15.96 7.53 -7.05
C VAL A 87 -15.01 8.05 -5.96
N ALA A 88 -14.75 7.26 -4.92
CA ALA A 88 -13.82 7.65 -3.86
C ALA A 88 -12.38 7.81 -4.37
N ASP A 89 -11.88 6.89 -5.20
CA ASP A 89 -10.54 7.03 -5.78
C ASP A 89 -10.45 8.24 -6.71
N GLU A 90 -11.49 8.51 -7.52
CA GLU A 90 -11.56 9.69 -8.38
C GLU A 90 -11.55 10.99 -7.55
N CYS A 91 -12.36 11.05 -6.49
CA CYS A 91 -12.43 12.19 -5.57
C CYS A 91 -11.10 12.45 -4.88
N LEU A 92 -10.43 11.39 -4.42
CA LEU A 92 -9.09 11.48 -3.83
C LEU A 92 -8.06 11.97 -4.85
N ASN A 93 -8.05 11.41 -6.07
CA ASN A 93 -7.16 11.83 -7.16
C ASN A 93 -7.35 13.31 -7.51
N ARG A 94 -8.60 13.76 -7.65
CA ARG A 94 -8.94 15.16 -7.91
C ARG A 94 -8.42 16.06 -6.78
N THR A 95 -8.67 15.68 -5.53
CA THR A 95 -8.23 16.43 -4.36
C THR A 95 -6.71 16.55 -4.29
N ILE A 96 -5.98 15.44 -4.51
CA ILE A 96 -4.51 15.44 -4.54
C ILE A 96 -4.01 16.38 -5.64
N LYS A 97 -4.52 16.24 -6.88
CA LYS A 97 -4.10 17.07 -8.02
C LYS A 97 -4.36 18.56 -7.76
N THR A 98 -5.54 18.91 -7.25
CA THR A 98 -5.93 20.31 -7.01
C THR A 98 -5.16 20.97 -5.87
N LEU A 99 -4.74 20.20 -4.87
CA LEU A 99 -4.08 20.72 -3.66
C LEU A 99 -2.58 20.44 -3.63
N LEU A 100 -2.02 19.87 -4.70
CA LEU A 100 -0.62 19.44 -4.76
C LEU A 100 0.34 20.60 -4.45
N ASP A 101 0.22 21.71 -5.18
CA ASP A 101 1.17 22.81 -5.08
C ASP A 101 1.06 23.61 -3.76
N SER A 102 -0.15 23.66 -3.19
CA SER A 102 -0.45 24.48 -2.01
C SER A 102 -0.39 23.72 -0.69
N HIS A 103 -0.67 22.41 -0.70
CA HIS A 103 -0.83 21.61 0.51
C HIS A 103 -0.16 20.22 0.44
N LEU A 104 0.85 20.03 -0.43
CA LEU A 104 1.62 18.78 -0.56
C LEU A 104 1.98 18.15 0.79
N GLY A 105 2.55 18.94 1.71
CA GLY A 105 3.02 18.44 2.99
C GLY A 105 1.90 17.87 3.87
N ARG A 106 0.68 18.42 3.76
CA ARG A 106 -0.50 17.90 4.46
C ARG A 106 -1.03 16.65 3.77
N LEU A 107 -1.12 16.64 2.44
CA LEU A 107 -1.53 15.46 1.67
C LEU A 107 -0.63 14.26 1.98
N GLN A 108 0.69 14.42 1.89
CA GLN A 108 1.64 13.35 2.21
C GLN A 108 1.50 12.85 3.66
N ALA A 109 1.19 13.73 4.62
CA ALA A 109 0.97 13.35 6.01
C ALA A 109 -0.30 12.50 6.19
N GLU A 110 -1.40 12.83 5.51
CA GLU A 110 -2.64 12.04 5.58
C GLU A 110 -2.49 10.67 4.88
N LEU A 111 -1.82 10.62 3.73
CA LEU A 111 -1.47 9.35 3.07
C LEU A 111 -0.59 8.47 3.97
N TYR A 112 0.43 9.06 4.61
CA TYR A 112 1.28 8.37 5.57
C TYR A 112 0.49 7.82 6.76
N LYS A 113 -0.45 8.60 7.32
CA LYS A 113 -1.27 8.14 8.44
C LYS A 113 -2.06 6.89 8.08
N GLU A 114 -2.68 6.86 6.90
CA GLU A 114 -3.42 5.69 6.43
C GLU A 114 -2.51 4.47 6.26
N ILE A 115 -1.30 4.65 5.71
CA ILE A 115 -0.28 3.59 5.63
C ILE A 115 0.11 3.10 7.03
N LYS A 116 0.31 4.04 7.99
CA LYS A 116 0.71 3.72 9.36
C LYS A 116 -0.36 2.90 10.09
N LYS A 117 -1.65 3.20 9.87
CA LYS A 117 -2.79 2.47 10.43
C LYS A 117 -2.72 0.98 10.07
N ASN A 118 -2.24 0.65 8.86
CA ASN A 118 -2.18 -0.72 8.35
C ASN A 118 -3.55 -1.43 8.46
N GLY A 119 -4.61 -0.70 8.09
CA GLY A 119 -6.00 -1.15 8.19
C GLY A 119 -6.41 -2.07 7.03
N PRO A 120 -7.66 -1.98 6.54
CA PRO A 120 -8.16 -2.80 5.45
C PRO A 120 -7.28 -2.75 4.19
N GLY A 121 -7.18 -3.88 3.47
CA GLY A 121 -6.28 -4.02 2.32
C GLY A 121 -6.60 -3.04 1.19
N ARG A 122 -7.89 -2.74 0.94
CA ARG A 122 -8.31 -1.86 -0.17
C ARG A 122 -7.86 -0.41 0.06
N SER A 123 -8.13 0.16 1.24
CA SER A 123 -7.72 1.52 1.57
C SER A 123 -6.20 1.64 1.65
N LEU A 124 -5.52 0.66 2.25
CA LEU A 124 -4.07 0.61 2.34
C LEU A 124 -3.41 0.60 0.95
N ARG A 125 -3.94 -0.20 0.01
CA ARG A 125 -3.44 -0.28 -1.36
C ARG A 125 -3.51 1.07 -2.06
N VAL A 126 -4.64 1.77 -1.91
CA VAL A 126 -4.82 3.12 -2.45
C VAL A 126 -3.81 4.08 -1.81
N ALA A 127 -3.68 4.08 -0.49
CA ALA A 127 -2.77 4.96 0.23
C ALA A 127 -1.30 4.77 -0.18
N LEU A 128 -0.84 3.50 -0.27
CA LEU A 128 0.49 3.14 -0.77
C LEU A 128 0.71 3.66 -2.19
N GLY A 129 -0.25 3.39 -3.09
CA GLY A 129 -0.22 3.87 -4.47
C GLY A 129 -0.02 5.38 -4.55
N LYS A 130 -0.93 6.15 -3.95
CA LYS A 130 -0.86 7.63 -3.97
C LYS A 130 0.41 8.14 -3.29
N PHE A 131 0.83 7.56 -2.18
CA PHE A 131 2.05 8.00 -1.50
C PHE A 131 3.29 7.75 -2.37
N GLY A 132 3.37 6.60 -3.02
CA GLY A 132 4.42 6.25 -3.96
C GLY A 132 4.54 7.27 -5.10
N ASP A 133 3.40 7.71 -5.65
CA ASP A 133 3.37 8.72 -6.72
C ASP A 133 3.90 10.08 -6.25
N LEU A 134 3.77 10.41 -4.95
CA LEU A 134 4.22 11.66 -4.36
C LEU A 134 5.62 11.60 -3.73
N CYS A 135 6.29 10.44 -3.74
CA CYS A 135 7.59 10.25 -3.06
C CYS A 135 8.69 11.17 -3.60
N HIS A 136 8.74 11.37 -4.92
CA HIS A 136 9.73 12.23 -5.58
C HIS A 136 9.61 13.72 -5.21
N LEU A 137 8.46 14.13 -4.65
CA LEU A 137 8.21 15.49 -4.19
C LEU A 137 8.58 15.71 -2.70
N ILE A 138 9.08 14.69 -2.01
CA ILE A 138 9.57 14.83 -0.63
C ILE A 138 10.83 15.70 -0.64
N LYS A 139 10.77 16.83 0.05
CA LYS A 139 11.94 17.71 0.24
C LYS A 139 13.03 16.98 1.03
N THR A 140 14.29 17.15 0.64
CA THR A 140 15.47 16.52 1.26
C THR A 140 15.50 16.65 2.79
N GLN A 141 15.12 17.81 3.32
CA GLN A 141 15.06 18.09 4.76
C GLN A 141 14.09 17.17 5.53
N LYS A 142 13.07 16.63 4.86
CA LYS A 142 12.06 15.73 5.44
C LYS A 142 12.35 14.26 5.16
N CYS A 143 13.28 13.91 4.27
CA CYS A 143 13.57 12.52 3.91
C CYS A 143 13.93 11.67 5.13
N ARG A 144 14.74 12.20 6.06
CA ARG A 144 15.11 11.48 7.28
C ARG A 144 13.89 11.19 8.17
N ALA A 145 13.01 12.18 8.36
CA ALA A 145 11.79 12.02 9.15
C ALA A 145 10.84 11.01 8.49
N TYR A 146 10.66 11.06 7.17
CA TYR A 146 9.86 10.06 6.46
C TYR A 146 10.46 8.66 6.57
N THR A 147 11.78 8.52 6.42
CA THR A 147 12.46 7.22 6.49
C THR A 147 12.21 6.54 7.83
N VAL A 148 12.52 7.21 8.95
CA VAL A 148 12.35 6.63 10.30
C VAL A 148 10.90 6.20 10.57
N ASN A 149 9.93 6.88 9.95
CA ASN A 149 8.51 6.62 10.16
C ASN A 149 7.90 5.61 9.17
N LEU A 150 8.42 5.53 7.94
CA LEU A 150 7.89 4.66 6.89
C LEU A 150 8.50 3.27 6.89
N ILE A 151 9.80 3.13 7.18
CA ILE A 151 10.45 1.83 7.15
C ILE A 151 9.76 0.82 8.08
N PRO A 152 9.39 1.16 9.34
CA PRO A 152 8.63 0.25 10.20
C PRO A 152 7.22 -0.07 9.65
N CYS A 153 6.64 0.80 8.83
CA CYS A 153 5.38 0.52 8.16
C CYS A 153 5.56 -0.49 7.02
N PHE A 154 6.57 -0.33 6.18
CA PHE A 154 6.88 -1.28 5.10
C PHE A 154 7.20 -2.67 5.64
N VAL A 155 7.94 -2.76 6.75
CA VAL A 155 8.19 -4.03 7.47
C VAL A 155 6.87 -4.69 7.87
N ARG A 156 5.98 -3.99 8.58
CA ARG A 156 4.69 -4.55 9.00
C ARG A 156 3.80 -4.96 7.83
N ILE A 157 3.77 -4.17 6.75
CA ILE A 157 2.94 -4.46 5.58
C ILE A 157 3.49 -5.65 4.79
N SER A 158 4.83 -5.81 4.71
CA SER A 158 5.45 -6.93 4.00
C SER A 158 5.07 -8.30 4.57
N GLN A 159 4.66 -8.35 5.84
CA GLN A 159 4.23 -9.58 6.52
C GLN A 159 2.79 -10.00 6.15
N ARG A 160 2.01 -9.17 5.43
CA ARG A 160 0.66 -9.51 4.93
C ARG A 160 0.73 -10.34 3.65
N SER A 161 1.41 -11.49 3.69
CA SER A 161 1.68 -12.33 2.52
C SER A 161 0.43 -12.94 1.88
N GLU A 162 -0.66 -13.06 2.64
CA GLU A 162 -1.96 -13.58 2.16
C GLU A 162 -2.67 -12.60 1.21
N GLU A 163 -2.36 -11.30 1.29
CA GLU A 163 -3.02 -10.27 0.50
C GLU A 163 -2.14 -9.84 -0.68
N GLU A 164 -2.23 -10.58 -1.78
CA GLU A 164 -1.48 -10.37 -3.02
C GLU A 164 -1.50 -8.90 -3.50
N SER A 165 -2.67 -8.28 -3.51
CA SER A 165 -2.84 -6.90 -3.97
C SER A 165 -2.14 -5.86 -3.08
N VAL A 166 -1.98 -6.15 -1.78
CA VAL A 166 -1.24 -5.30 -0.84
C VAL A 166 0.26 -5.47 -1.05
N GLN A 167 0.74 -6.70 -1.28
CA GLN A 167 2.15 -6.98 -1.59
C GLN A 167 2.58 -6.28 -2.89
N GLU A 168 1.74 -6.30 -3.92
CA GLU A 168 2.00 -5.60 -5.18
C GLU A 168 2.10 -4.08 -4.98
N ALA A 169 1.15 -3.48 -4.25
CA ALA A 169 1.20 -2.05 -3.98
C ALA A 169 2.40 -1.66 -3.10
N LEU A 170 2.76 -2.49 -2.12
CA LEU A 170 3.95 -2.26 -1.29
C LEU A 170 5.21 -2.29 -2.16
N ALA A 171 5.40 -3.32 -2.98
CA ALA A 171 6.60 -3.43 -3.84
C ALA A 171 6.71 -2.24 -4.80
N ASN A 172 5.62 -1.86 -5.46
CA ASN A 172 5.58 -0.67 -6.32
C ASN A 172 5.90 0.62 -5.55
N THR A 173 5.46 0.74 -4.30
CA THR A 173 5.77 1.88 -3.44
C THR A 173 7.24 1.89 -3.03
N VAL A 174 7.81 0.74 -2.68
CA VAL A 174 9.24 0.58 -2.34
C VAL A 174 10.11 1.00 -3.52
N VAL A 175 9.77 0.59 -4.75
CA VAL A 175 10.46 0.99 -6.00
C VAL A 175 10.48 2.51 -6.19
N ARG A 176 9.39 3.20 -5.85
CA ARG A 176 9.31 4.68 -5.96
C ARG A 176 9.92 5.42 -4.77
N ALA A 177 9.85 4.84 -3.57
CA ALA A 177 10.27 5.49 -2.33
C ALA A 177 11.78 5.35 -2.08
N MET A 178 12.36 4.18 -2.32
CA MET A 178 13.76 3.91 -2.01
C MET A 178 14.77 4.78 -2.77
N PRO A 179 14.56 5.18 -4.04
CA PRO A 179 15.44 6.17 -4.68
C PRO A 179 15.56 7.49 -3.91
N MET A 180 14.49 7.91 -3.23
CA MET A 180 14.46 9.16 -2.45
C MET A 180 14.88 8.97 -1.00
N LEU A 181 14.54 7.82 -0.39
CA LEU A 181 14.70 7.57 1.03
C LEU A 181 15.92 6.72 1.38
N GLY A 182 16.41 5.90 0.45
CA GLY A 182 17.43 4.87 0.70
C GLY A 182 18.77 5.43 1.20
N GLN A 183 19.16 6.63 0.75
CA GLN A 183 20.35 7.32 1.26
C GLN A 183 20.22 7.79 2.71
N PHE A 184 19.00 7.86 3.24
CA PHE A 184 18.69 8.24 4.62
C PHE A 184 18.41 7.03 5.52
N THR A 185 18.35 5.82 4.96
CA THR A 185 18.08 4.58 5.68
C THR A 185 19.37 4.02 6.28
N ASN A 186 19.36 3.72 7.59
CA ASN A 186 20.53 3.16 8.27
C ASN A 186 20.68 1.66 8.01
N ASP A 187 21.85 1.11 8.34
CA ASP A 187 22.19 -0.28 8.03
C ASP A 187 21.28 -1.29 8.77
N ASN A 188 20.77 -0.94 9.96
CA ASN A 188 19.85 -1.79 10.71
C ASN A 188 18.47 -1.85 10.04
N ASP A 189 17.97 -0.70 9.59
CA ASP A 189 16.70 -0.59 8.88
C ASP A 189 16.73 -1.30 7.53
N ILE A 190 17.84 -1.21 6.78
CA ILE A 190 18.03 -1.99 5.56
C ILE A 190 18.00 -3.49 5.86
N LYS A 191 18.79 -3.97 6.84
CA LYS A 191 18.78 -5.40 7.23
C LYS A 191 17.40 -5.86 7.68
N MET A 192 16.67 -5.03 8.42
CA MET A 192 15.31 -5.32 8.87
C MET A 192 14.37 -5.51 7.68
N LEU A 193 14.37 -4.59 6.70
CA LEU A 193 13.58 -4.75 5.47
C LEU A 193 13.93 -6.04 4.74
N LEU A 194 15.22 -6.30 4.50
CA LEU A 194 15.64 -7.48 3.74
C LEU A 194 15.20 -8.77 4.45
N ARG A 195 15.43 -8.88 5.75
CA ARG A 195 14.98 -10.03 6.56
C ARG A 195 13.47 -10.24 6.55
N THR A 196 12.69 -9.16 6.42
CA THR A 196 11.23 -9.28 6.43
C THR A 196 10.69 -9.64 5.04
N PHE A 197 11.35 -9.22 3.96
CA PHE A 197 10.98 -9.62 2.60
C PHE A 197 11.49 -11.02 2.21
N LEU A 198 12.60 -11.50 2.81
CA LEU A 198 13.20 -12.80 2.46
C LEU A 198 12.21 -13.99 2.56
N PRO A 199 11.43 -14.16 3.65
CA PRO A 199 10.46 -15.25 3.76
C PRO A 199 9.42 -15.26 2.64
N ASN A 200 9.08 -14.09 2.08
CA ASN A 200 8.09 -13.97 1.02
C ASN A 200 8.57 -14.60 -0.31
N LEU A 201 9.86 -14.89 -0.46
CA LEU A 201 10.40 -15.66 -1.59
C LEU A 201 9.94 -17.12 -1.60
N SER A 202 9.52 -17.65 -0.46
CA SER A 202 8.98 -19.02 -0.33
C SER A 202 7.45 -19.05 -0.28
N CYS A 203 6.78 -17.90 -0.48
CA CYS A 203 5.32 -17.82 -0.48
C CYS A 203 4.73 -18.67 -1.64
N PRO A 204 3.60 -19.37 -1.45
CA PRO A 204 2.94 -20.12 -2.52
C PRO A 204 2.55 -19.25 -3.73
N SER A 205 2.18 -17.99 -3.49
CA SER A 205 1.83 -17.04 -4.54
C SER A 205 3.05 -16.61 -5.36
N ALA A 206 2.99 -16.85 -6.68
CA ALA A 206 4.01 -16.37 -7.62
C ALA A 206 4.10 -14.83 -7.66
N LEU A 207 2.98 -14.12 -7.44
CA LEU A 207 2.98 -12.66 -7.39
C LEU A 207 3.75 -12.15 -6.18
N VAL A 208 3.50 -12.74 -5.00
CA VAL A 208 4.19 -12.34 -3.76
C VAL A 208 5.69 -12.59 -3.86
N ARG A 209 6.12 -13.74 -4.40
CA ARG A 209 7.54 -14.02 -4.64
C ARG A 209 8.19 -12.96 -5.54
N ARG A 210 7.52 -12.56 -6.62
CA ARG A 210 8.01 -11.51 -7.53
C ARG A 210 8.12 -10.15 -6.83
N CYS A 211 7.10 -9.77 -6.05
CA CYS A 211 7.07 -8.52 -5.29
C CYS A 211 8.18 -8.47 -4.24
N ALA A 212 8.43 -9.59 -3.56
CA ALA A 212 9.51 -9.74 -2.59
C ALA A 212 10.89 -9.59 -3.26
N ALA A 213 11.14 -10.31 -4.36
CA ALA A 213 12.38 -10.21 -5.12
C ALA A 213 12.65 -8.77 -5.60
N LEU A 214 11.64 -8.11 -6.16
CA LEU A 214 11.75 -6.72 -6.61
C LEU A 214 12.08 -5.78 -5.43
N SER A 215 11.42 -5.96 -4.29
CA SER A 215 11.64 -5.14 -3.10
C SER A 215 13.04 -5.34 -2.52
N LEU A 216 13.51 -6.59 -2.43
CA LEU A 216 14.85 -6.94 -1.94
C LEU A 216 15.94 -6.26 -2.78
N VAL A 217 15.89 -6.42 -4.10
CA VAL A 217 16.87 -5.82 -5.02
C VAL A 217 16.83 -4.29 -4.93
N THR A 218 15.63 -3.70 -4.94
CA THR A 218 15.45 -2.24 -4.85
C THR A 218 16.03 -1.68 -3.55
N VAL A 219 15.75 -2.33 -2.41
CA VAL A 219 16.24 -1.88 -1.11
C VAL A 219 17.77 -1.92 -1.05
N CYS A 220 18.38 -2.98 -1.58
CA CYS A 220 19.85 -3.07 -1.70
C CYS A 220 20.40 -1.97 -2.62
N GLN A 221 19.87 -1.85 -3.84
CA GLN A 221 20.35 -0.93 -4.88
C GLN A 221 20.39 0.53 -4.41
N TRP A 222 19.38 0.97 -3.68
CA TRP A 222 19.24 2.37 -3.26
C TRP A 222 19.72 2.65 -1.84
N SER A 223 20.27 1.64 -1.15
CA SER A 223 20.92 1.82 0.14
C SER A 223 22.20 2.68 0.03
N ARG A 224 22.73 3.12 1.17
CA ARG A 224 24.02 3.83 1.24
C ARG A 224 25.23 2.99 0.81
N LYS A 225 25.10 1.66 0.82
CA LYS A 225 26.20 0.70 0.56
C LYS A 225 25.70 -0.45 -0.32
N PRO A 226 25.32 -0.20 -1.58
CA PRO A 226 24.60 -1.16 -2.41
C PRO A 226 25.36 -2.49 -2.57
N ASN A 227 26.66 -2.46 -2.87
CA ASN A 227 27.46 -3.66 -3.04
C ASN A 227 27.55 -4.52 -1.76
N VAL A 228 27.59 -3.88 -0.57
CA VAL A 228 27.64 -4.59 0.71
C VAL A 228 26.32 -5.33 0.95
N PHE A 229 25.19 -4.67 0.70
CA PHE A 229 23.88 -5.28 0.92
C PHE A 229 23.50 -6.28 -0.16
N LEU A 230 23.92 -6.09 -1.41
CA LEU A 230 23.78 -7.09 -2.46
C LEU A 230 24.56 -8.37 -2.15
N LEU A 231 25.82 -8.26 -1.70
CA LEU A 231 26.61 -9.42 -1.28
C LEU A 231 26.00 -10.11 -0.05
N TRP A 232 25.52 -9.33 0.92
CA TRP A 232 24.82 -9.87 2.08
C TRP A 232 23.55 -10.64 1.67
N LEU A 233 22.76 -10.09 0.76
CA LEU A 233 21.57 -10.74 0.23
C LEU A 233 21.92 -12.03 -0.52
N LEU A 234 22.97 -12.03 -1.34
CA LEU A 234 23.42 -13.23 -2.06
C LEU A 234 23.78 -14.38 -1.09
N ASN A 235 24.45 -14.08 0.02
CA ASN A 235 24.78 -15.09 1.03
C ASN A 235 23.53 -15.70 1.69
N ASP A 236 22.53 -14.86 2.02
CA ASP A 236 21.25 -15.34 2.55
C ASP A 236 20.50 -16.18 1.51
N LEU A 237 20.50 -15.77 0.24
CA LEU A 237 19.89 -16.54 -0.85
C LEU A 237 20.58 -17.89 -1.07
N PHE A 238 21.91 -17.96 -1.03
CA PHE A 238 22.63 -19.24 -1.09
C PHE A 238 22.25 -20.16 0.08
N SER A 239 22.06 -19.59 1.26
CA SER A 239 21.63 -20.35 2.45
C SER A 239 20.22 -20.94 2.31
N LEU A 240 19.36 -20.37 1.46
CA LEU A 240 18.03 -20.92 1.15
C LEU A 240 18.06 -22.07 0.15
N VAL A 241 19.13 -22.19 -0.65
CA VAL A 241 19.26 -23.19 -1.72
C VAL A 241 20.24 -24.31 -1.35
N LEU A 242 21.13 -24.08 -0.38
CA LEU A 242 22.16 -25.02 0.04
C LEU A 242 21.79 -25.79 1.33
N PRO A 243 22.10 -27.09 1.42
CA PRO A 243 22.64 -27.93 0.35
C PRO A 243 21.59 -28.14 -0.75
N VAL A 244 22.04 -28.24 -2.01
CA VAL A 244 21.15 -28.48 -3.15
C VAL A 244 20.43 -29.80 -2.91
N GLN A 245 19.16 -29.73 -2.49
CA GLN A 245 18.31 -30.91 -2.36
C GLN A 245 17.88 -31.32 -3.77
N GLU A 246 18.33 -32.48 -4.23
CA GLU A 246 17.88 -33.11 -5.49
C GLU A 246 16.42 -33.56 -5.36
N THR A 247 15.48 -32.62 -5.27
CA THR A 247 14.04 -32.93 -5.31
C THR A 247 13.36 -32.10 -6.38
N ILE A 248 13.73 -32.40 -7.62
CA ILE A 248 12.80 -32.32 -8.74
C ILE A 248 12.64 -33.76 -9.20
N PRO A 249 11.52 -34.45 -8.89
CA PRO A 249 11.16 -35.59 -9.72
C PRO A 249 10.97 -35.00 -11.11
N LEU A 250 11.92 -35.26 -12.00
CA LEU A 250 11.68 -35.17 -13.43
C LEU A 250 10.45 -36.04 -13.65
N THR A 251 9.28 -35.42 -13.81
CA THR A 251 8.15 -36.10 -14.42
C THR A 251 8.71 -36.72 -15.69
N PRO A 252 8.64 -38.04 -15.89
CA PRO A 252 9.11 -38.64 -17.12
C PRO A 252 8.20 -38.15 -18.24
N SER A 253 8.63 -37.08 -18.90
CA SER A 253 8.05 -36.59 -20.13
C SER A 253 8.33 -37.64 -21.19
N SER A 254 7.35 -38.49 -21.45
CA SER A 254 6.96 -38.98 -22.77
C SER A 254 8.07 -39.32 -23.78
N GLU A 255 9.17 -39.94 -23.35
CA GLU A 255 10.25 -40.41 -24.22
C GLU A 255 10.41 -41.94 -24.21
N SER A 256 9.33 -42.68 -23.90
CA SER A 256 9.33 -44.15 -23.90
C SER A 256 8.34 -44.76 -24.91
N LEU A 257 8.17 -44.13 -26.08
CA LEU A 257 7.36 -44.69 -27.18
C LEU A 257 8.07 -44.80 -28.54
N LEU A 258 9.41 -44.66 -28.58
CA LEU A 258 10.16 -44.76 -29.84
C LEU A 258 11.28 -45.81 -29.89
N PHE A 259 11.40 -46.71 -28.91
CA PHE A 259 12.42 -47.78 -28.97
C PHE A 259 11.99 -49.12 -28.34
N GLN A 260 10.93 -49.73 -28.89
CA GLN A 260 10.70 -51.19 -28.91
C GLN A 260 9.93 -51.42 -30.21
N THR A 261 10.40 -52.10 -31.25
CA THR A 261 10.99 -53.44 -31.29
C THR A 261 11.84 -53.62 -32.55
N SER A 262 13.12 -54.00 -32.39
CA SER A 262 13.89 -54.72 -33.41
C SER A 262 14.02 -56.18 -32.96
N ASP A 263 13.86 -57.07 -33.92
CA ASP A 263 14.33 -58.46 -33.94
C ASP A 263 13.79 -59.45 -32.89
N SER A 264 12.96 -60.37 -33.39
CA SER A 264 12.99 -61.77 -32.99
C SER A 264 13.41 -62.61 -34.20
N THR A 265 14.66 -63.04 -34.19
CA THR A 265 15.23 -64.15 -34.99
C THR A 265 14.70 -65.50 -34.47
N PRO A 266 15.16 -66.68 -34.95
CA PRO A 266 15.19 -67.28 -36.29
C PRO A 266 14.48 -68.67 -36.32
N GLY A 267 14.30 -69.27 -37.50
CA GLY A 267 14.21 -70.74 -37.66
C GLY A 267 12.92 -71.33 -38.25
N GLN A 268 12.89 -71.50 -39.58
CA GLN A 268 12.83 -72.79 -40.30
C GLN A 268 12.97 -72.54 -41.79
#